data_AF-A0A522B976-F1
#
_entry.id   AF-A0A522B976-F1
#
_cell.length_a   1.000
_cell.length_b   1.000
_cell.length_c   1.000
_cell.angle_alpha   90.00
_cell.angle_beta   90.00
_cell.angle_gamma   90.00
#
_symmetry.space_group_name_H-M   'P 1'
#
loop_
_entity.id
_entity.type
_entity.pdbx_description
1 polymer ?
#
loop_
_entity_poly.entity_id
_entity_poly.type
_entity_poly.pdbx_seq_one_letter_code
_entity_poly.pdbx_strand_id
1 'polypeptide(L)'
;MSPRFHNILRVAKGVALRNSLVSRRRRQVILKFANKFSFVYFGHVDQHDDEHHIIRGLTVSASHQDEHYSVGSFEGYDVSLVDRYDILSTPRQALRTHRWIIIEIDLHNGRDIPHIFLGGHNHQNSSYSKLFTSVPSLQRVPLGTFGAHSEEFTSRYSLFATATQFIEVERLFTTDVTRTIAAHFWPLAVEVFEGALYVYADNQSISVSLLETMLKNGLWLAQKLDEHSYPTDSPQLDNQQ
;
A
#
# COMPACT_ATOMS: atom_id res chain seq x y z
N MET A 1 39.03 33.75 -9.50
CA MET A 1 38.00 32.74 -9.13
C MET A 1 36.78 32.96 -10.00
N SER A 2 36.34 31.93 -10.74
CA SER A 2 35.31 32.05 -11.78
C SER A 2 33.89 32.11 -11.21
N PRO A 3 33.02 33.05 -11.66
CA PRO A 3 31.65 33.26 -11.17
C PRO A 3 30.71 32.05 -11.35
N ARG A 4 31.10 31.05 -12.15
CA ARG A 4 30.33 29.81 -12.33
C ARG A 4 30.29 28.90 -11.10
N PHE A 5 31.33 28.90 -10.25
CA PHE A 5 31.39 28.05 -9.06
C PHE A 5 30.48 28.54 -7.91
N HIS A 6 30.22 29.84 -7.83
CA HIS A 6 29.39 30.42 -6.78
C HIS A 6 27.89 30.09 -6.96
N ASN A 7 27.43 29.98 -8.21
CA ASN A 7 26.05 29.64 -8.54
C ASN A 7 25.73 28.15 -8.27
N ILE A 8 26.66 27.24 -8.51
CA ILE A 8 26.47 25.80 -8.27
C ILE A 8 26.32 25.50 -6.78
N LEU A 9 27.17 26.10 -5.92
CA LEU A 9 27.09 25.94 -4.47
C LEU A 9 25.79 26.51 -3.87
N ARG A 10 25.28 27.62 -4.41
CA ARG A 10 24.04 28.24 -3.96
C ARG A 10 22.81 27.40 -4.34
N VAL A 11 22.79 26.83 -5.55
CA VAL A 11 21.74 25.91 -6.01
C VAL A 11 21.77 24.61 -5.20
N ALA A 12 22.94 24.02 -4.99
CA ALA A 12 23.10 22.80 -4.19
C ALA A 12 22.64 22.98 -2.74
N LYS A 13 23.01 24.09 -2.09
CA LYS A 13 22.50 24.44 -0.76
C LYS A 13 20.99 24.65 -0.74
N GLY A 14 20.41 25.27 -1.78
CA GLY A 14 18.97 25.46 -1.90
C GLY A 14 18.20 24.14 -2.04
N VAL A 15 18.73 23.19 -2.81
CA VAL A 15 18.16 21.84 -2.97
C VAL A 15 18.29 21.02 -1.68
N ALA A 16 19.46 21.02 -1.05
CA ALA A 16 19.68 20.34 0.23
C ALA A 16 18.76 20.88 1.33
N LEU A 17 18.60 22.21 1.43
CA LEU A 17 17.70 22.84 2.39
C LEU A 17 16.24 22.43 2.12
N ARG A 18 15.79 22.47 0.86
CA ARG A 18 14.43 22.04 0.48
C ARG A 18 14.18 20.58 0.84
N ASN A 19 15.13 19.70 0.57
CA ASN A 19 15.03 18.28 0.92
C ASN A 19 14.96 18.08 2.45
N SER A 20 15.74 18.84 3.22
CA SER A 20 15.70 18.80 4.69
C SER A 20 14.36 19.28 5.26
N LEU A 21 13.76 20.32 4.68
CA LEU A 21 12.45 20.84 5.07
C LEU A 21 11.32 19.87 4.72
N VAL A 22 11.37 19.25 3.53
CA VAL A 22 10.41 18.22 3.12
C VAL A 22 10.49 17.03 4.06
N SER A 23 11.70 16.51 4.34
CA SER A 23 11.90 15.42 5.30
C SER A 23 11.37 15.78 6.69
N ARG A 24 11.69 16.97 7.22
CA ARG A 24 11.19 17.43 8.53
C ARG A 24 9.66 17.52 8.56
N ARG A 25 9.03 18.02 7.50
CA ARG A 25 7.57 18.12 7.41
C ARG A 25 6.92 16.73 7.37
N ARG A 26 7.48 15.78 6.61
CA ARG A 26 6.99 14.39 6.55
C ARG A 26 7.07 13.73 7.92
N ARG A 27 8.23 13.82 8.58
CA ARG A 27 8.42 13.37 9.97
C ARG A 27 7.36 13.94 10.91
N GLN A 28 7.11 15.25 10.85
CA GLN A 28 6.10 15.90 11.71
C GLN A 28 4.68 15.38 11.45
N VAL A 29 4.33 15.13 10.19
CA VAL A 29 3.02 14.58 9.83
C VAL A 29 2.87 13.15 10.37
N ILE A 30 3.88 12.30 10.17
CA ILE A 30 3.84 10.91 10.64
C ILE A 30 3.84 10.84 12.17
N LEU A 31 4.66 11.64 12.86
CA LEU A 31 4.61 11.72 14.32
C LEU A 31 3.24 12.17 14.86
N LYS A 32 2.60 13.13 14.19
CA LYS A 32 1.24 13.56 14.58
C LYS A 32 0.22 12.44 14.40
N PHE A 33 0.32 11.70 13.30
CA PHE A 33 -0.51 10.52 13.06
C PHE A 33 -0.25 9.43 14.11
N ALA A 34 1.01 9.06 14.32
CA ALA A 34 1.39 8.04 15.30
C ALA A 34 0.90 8.39 16.71
N ASN A 35 1.10 9.63 17.15
CA ASN A 35 0.57 10.09 18.45
C ASN A 35 -0.96 10.07 18.51
N LYS A 36 -1.66 10.37 17.41
CA LYS A 36 -3.14 10.37 17.36
C LYS A 36 -3.71 8.96 17.51
N PHE A 37 -3.06 7.96 16.92
CA PHE A 37 -3.51 6.56 16.94
C PHE A 37 -2.74 5.68 17.94
N SER A 38 -1.90 6.28 18.78
CA SER A 38 -1.05 5.59 19.76
C SER A 38 -0.08 4.56 19.15
N PHE A 39 0.43 4.83 17.95
CA PHE A 39 1.47 4.00 17.34
C PHE A 39 2.82 4.35 17.95
N VAL A 40 3.65 3.33 18.16
CA VAL A 40 5.05 3.47 18.53
C VAL A 40 5.84 3.87 17.30
N TYR A 41 6.60 4.96 17.40
CA TYR A 41 7.39 5.51 16.30
C TYR A 41 8.89 5.22 16.50
N PHE A 42 9.50 4.52 15.55
CA PHE A 42 10.93 4.13 15.60
C PHE A 42 11.82 5.04 14.75
N GLY A 43 11.28 5.61 13.66
CA GLY A 43 12.06 6.45 12.76
C GLY A 43 12.73 5.65 11.66
N HIS A 44 14.04 5.79 11.50
CA HIS A 44 14.78 5.06 10.46
C HIS A 44 14.95 3.61 10.87
N VAL A 45 14.82 2.72 9.89
CA VAL A 45 14.93 1.28 10.09
C VAL A 45 15.71 0.69 8.91
N ASP A 46 16.77 -0.08 9.20
CA ASP A 46 17.60 -0.71 8.17
C ASP A 46 17.06 -2.10 7.85
N GLN A 47 16.62 -2.31 6.62
CA GLN A 47 16.09 -3.60 6.12
C GLN A 47 17.03 -4.82 6.29
N HIS A 48 18.31 -4.62 6.61
CA HIS A 48 19.26 -5.72 6.86
C HIS A 48 19.37 -6.09 8.33
N ASP A 49 18.67 -5.38 9.21
CA ASP A 49 18.61 -5.65 10.64
C ASP A 49 17.44 -6.59 10.95
N ASP A 50 17.70 -7.69 11.67
CA ASP A 50 16.69 -8.69 12.03
C ASP A 50 15.79 -8.24 13.21
N GLU A 51 16.08 -7.09 13.84
CA GLU A 51 15.35 -6.62 15.04
C GLU A 51 13.93 -6.08 14.77
N HIS A 52 13.48 -6.01 13.52
CA HIS A 52 12.16 -5.46 13.18
C HIS A 52 11.48 -6.19 12.00
N HIS A 53 10.15 -6.08 11.92
CA HIS A 53 9.37 -6.62 10.81
C HIS A 53 9.57 -5.76 9.55
N ILE A 54 10.09 -6.37 8.49
CA ILE A 54 10.26 -5.72 7.20
C ILE A 54 8.92 -5.70 6.47
N ILE A 55 8.41 -4.51 6.16
CA ILE A 55 7.22 -4.33 5.33
C ILE A 55 7.56 -4.79 3.91
N ARG A 56 7.13 -5.98 3.49
CA ARG A 56 7.52 -6.52 2.19
C ARG A 56 6.77 -5.81 1.06
N GLY A 57 5.58 -6.31 0.74
CA GLY A 57 4.80 -5.83 -0.38
C GLY A 57 5.58 -5.77 -1.71
N LEU A 58 4.95 -5.23 -2.74
CA LEU A 58 5.51 -5.14 -4.09
C LEU A 58 6.66 -4.13 -4.24
N THR A 59 6.85 -3.26 -3.25
CA THR A 59 7.81 -2.14 -3.32
C THR A 59 9.19 -2.49 -2.75
N VAL A 60 9.36 -3.69 -2.16
CA VAL A 60 10.67 -4.14 -1.69
C VAL A 60 11.65 -4.25 -2.85
N SER A 61 12.86 -3.74 -2.62
CA SER A 61 14.00 -3.90 -3.51
C SER A 61 15.31 -3.92 -2.72
N ALA A 62 16.42 -4.33 -3.33
CA ALA A 62 17.71 -4.30 -2.64
C ALA A 62 18.20 -2.87 -2.30
N SER A 63 17.62 -1.83 -2.90
CA SER A 63 18.06 -0.43 -2.78
C SER A 63 17.07 0.47 -2.07
N HIS A 64 15.92 -0.05 -1.64
CA HIS A 64 14.94 0.77 -0.94
C HIS A 64 15.45 1.19 0.43
N GLN A 65 14.88 2.27 0.95
CA GLN A 65 15.13 2.74 2.29
C GLN A 65 13.82 3.11 2.96
N ASP A 66 13.71 2.66 4.20
CA ASP A 66 12.53 2.79 5.02
C ASP A 66 12.75 3.79 6.14
N GLU A 67 11.93 4.82 6.11
CA GLU A 67 11.94 5.89 7.10
C GLU A 67 10.61 5.94 7.83
N HIS A 68 10.63 6.56 9.00
CA HIS A 68 9.44 6.85 9.78
C HIS A 68 8.60 5.60 10.10
N TYR A 69 9.27 4.46 10.29
CA TYR A 69 8.61 3.22 10.69
C TYR A 69 7.85 3.41 12.00
N SER A 70 6.60 2.97 12.00
CA SER A 70 5.73 3.01 13.18
C SER A 70 4.78 1.84 13.18
N VAL A 71 4.48 1.33 14.38
CA VAL A 71 3.61 0.15 14.58
C VAL A 71 2.60 0.42 15.68
N GLY A 72 1.44 -0.18 15.57
CA GLY A 72 0.43 -0.17 16.62
C GLY A 72 -0.71 -1.10 16.26
N SER A 73 -1.73 -1.14 17.12
CA SER A 73 -2.95 -1.90 16.85
C SER A 73 -4.13 -0.94 16.80
N PHE A 74 -5.03 -1.13 15.84
CA PHE A 74 -6.23 -0.30 15.70
C PHE A 74 -7.42 -1.15 15.24
N GLU A 75 -8.56 -1.01 15.93
CA GLU A 75 -9.79 -1.80 15.68
C GLU A 75 -9.56 -3.33 15.61
N GLY A 76 -8.61 -3.84 16.41
CA GLY A 76 -8.31 -5.26 16.53
C GLY A 76 -7.28 -5.78 15.53
N TYR A 77 -6.76 -4.96 14.62
CA TYR A 77 -5.73 -5.33 13.66
C TYR A 77 -4.38 -4.78 14.08
N ASP A 78 -3.31 -5.52 13.80
CA ASP A 78 -1.94 -5.03 13.88
C ASP A 78 -1.60 -4.27 12.60
N VAL A 79 -1.01 -3.09 12.77
CA VAL A 79 -0.79 -2.12 11.69
C VAL A 79 0.63 -1.59 11.76
N SER A 80 1.32 -1.67 10.63
CA SER A 80 2.63 -1.06 10.43
C SER A 80 2.56 0.03 9.37
N LEU A 81 3.33 1.10 9.53
CA LEU A 81 3.45 2.19 8.57
C LEU A 81 4.91 2.49 8.29
N VAL A 82 5.23 2.72 7.01
CA VAL A 82 6.56 3.20 6.59
C VAL A 82 6.49 4.25 5.49
N ASP A 83 7.46 5.15 5.47
CA ASP A 83 7.77 6.06 4.38
C ASP A 83 8.95 5.50 3.59
N ARG A 84 8.63 4.75 2.52
CA ARG A 84 9.62 4.09 1.68
C ARG A 84 10.05 5.00 0.55
N TYR A 85 11.35 5.00 0.26
CA TYR A 85 11.85 5.55 -0.99
C TYR A 85 12.79 4.59 -1.70
N ASP A 86 12.77 4.60 -3.03
CA ASP A 86 13.66 3.79 -3.86
C ASP A 86 14.09 4.57 -5.10
N ILE A 87 15.12 4.08 -5.79
CA ILE A 87 15.54 4.57 -7.10
C ILE A 87 15.02 3.58 -8.15
N LEU A 88 14.03 4.01 -8.91
CA LEU A 88 13.47 3.23 -9.99
C LEU A 88 14.18 3.51 -11.31
N SER A 89 14.58 2.45 -12.00
CA SER A 89 14.94 2.48 -13.41
C SER A 89 13.76 2.00 -14.23
N THR A 90 13.45 2.70 -15.32
CA THR A 90 12.51 2.22 -16.34
C THR A 90 13.31 2.03 -17.61
N PRO A 91 13.09 0.99 -18.43
CA PRO A 91 13.89 0.71 -19.63
C PRO A 91 14.06 1.88 -20.63
N ARG A 92 13.26 2.94 -20.51
CA ARG A 92 13.28 4.13 -21.36
C ARG A 92 13.44 5.47 -20.62
N GLN A 93 13.65 5.46 -19.30
CA GLN A 93 13.76 6.69 -18.51
C GLN A 93 15.00 6.71 -17.61
N ALA A 94 15.49 7.92 -17.35
CA ALA A 94 16.53 8.17 -16.35
C ALA A 94 16.09 7.65 -14.97
N LEU A 95 17.07 7.30 -14.13
CA LEU A 95 16.85 6.94 -12.73
C LEU A 95 16.00 8.02 -12.04
N ARG A 96 14.91 7.60 -11.39
CA ARG A 96 14.04 8.50 -10.64
C ARG A 96 13.90 8.00 -9.21
N THR A 97 14.06 8.90 -8.26
CA THR A 97 13.63 8.67 -6.89
C THR A 97 12.11 8.58 -6.87
N HIS A 98 11.62 7.56 -6.21
CA HIS A 98 10.20 7.31 -6.03
C HIS A 98 9.90 7.14 -4.54
N ARG A 99 8.72 7.56 -4.09
CA ARG A 99 8.29 7.45 -2.70
C ARG A 99 6.92 6.83 -2.56
N TRP A 100 6.78 6.01 -1.55
CA TRP A 100 5.51 5.44 -1.11
C TRP A 100 5.34 5.72 0.38
N ILE A 101 4.13 6.09 0.78
CA ILE A 101 3.68 5.74 2.12
C ILE A 101 2.99 4.39 1.99
N ILE A 102 3.32 3.49 2.91
CA ILE A 102 2.76 2.14 2.95
C ILE A 102 2.16 1.95 4.34
N ILE A 103 0.91 1.50 4.38
CA ILE A 103 0.30 0.92 5.57
C ILE A 103 0.15 -0.57 5.31
N GLU A 104 0.73 -1.39 6.17
CA GLU A 104 0.53 -2.84 6.23
C GLU A 104 -0.44 -3.14 7.37
N ILE A 105 -1.40 -4.01 7.10
CA ILE A 105 -2.41 -4.48 8.05
C ILE A 105 -2.37 -6.01 8.04
N ASP A 106 -2.07 -6.60 9.17
CA ASP A 106 -2.04 -8.06 9.32
C ASP A 106 -3.47 -8.59 9.28
N LEU A 107 -3.78 -9.46 8.32
CA LEU A 107 -5.10 -10.06 8.21
C LEU A 107 -5.19 -11.26 9.16
N HIS A 108 -6.31 -11.41 9.86
CA HIS A 108 -6.47 -12.52 10.80
C HIS A 108 -6.53 -13.86 10.09
N ASN A 109 -7.13 -13.90 8.89
CA ASN A 109 -7.31 -15.11 8.10
C ASN A 109 -6.58 -15.04 6.74
N GLY A 110 -5.61 -14.14 6.57
CA GLY A 110 -5.05 -13.81 5.26
C GLY A 110 -4.27 -14.91 4.54
N ARG A 111 -3.99 -16.05 5.18
CA ARG A 111 -3.20 -17.15 4.58
C ARG A 111 -3.92 -17.83 3.42
N ASP A 112 -5.24 -17.82 3.41
CA ASP A 112 -6.04 -18.44 2.35
C ASP A 112 -6.44 -17.44 1.25
N ILE A 113 -6.06 -16.17 1.40
CA ILE A 113 -6.39 -15.13 0.43
C ILE A 113 -5.36 -15.12 -0.70
N PRO A 114 -5.79 -15.17 -1.99
CA PRO A 114 -4.89 -15.07 -3.13
C PRO A 114 -3.98 -13.84 -3.10
N HIS A 115 -2.84 -13.91 -3.80
CA HIS A 115 -2.07 -12.70 -4.11
C HIS A 115 -2.88 -11.82 -5.05
N ILE A 116 -3.26 -10.65 -4.57
CA ILE A 116 -4.11 -9.71 -5.28
C ILE A 116 -3.39 -8.36 -5.36
N PHE A 117 -3.46 -7.71 -6.51
CA PHE A 117 -3.05 -6.32 -6.65
C PHE A 117 -4.17 -5.50 -7.29
N LEU A 118 -4.49 -4.36 -6.69
CA LEU A 118 -5.43 -3.37 -7.18
C LEU A 118 -4.68 -2.07 -7.46
N GLY A 119 -4.55 -1.71 -8.73
CA GLY A 119 -3.83 -0.52 -9.16
C GLY A 119 -4.72 0.45 -9.93
N GLY A 120 -4.58 1.75 -9.67
CA GLY A 120 -5.22 2.80 -10.47
C GLY A 120 -4.60 2.96 -11.87
N HIS A 121 -5.40 3.27 -12.89
CA HIS A 121 -4.94 3.41 -14.28
C HIS A 121 -3.97 4.58 -14.51
N ASN A 122 -4.02 5.63 -13.67
CA ASN A 122 -3.20 6.84 -13.81
C ASN A 122 -1.90 6.81 -13.01
N HIS A 123 -1.60 5.72 -12.29
CA HIS A 123 -0.25 5.53 -11.79
C HIS A 123 0.65 5.32 -13.00
N GLN A 124 1.47 6.33 -13.30
CA GLN A 124 2.34 6.34 -14.46
C GLN A 124 3.02 4.98 -14.60
N ASN A 125 2.99 4.44 -15.83
CA ASN A 125 3.27 3.06 -16.26
C ASN A 125 4.64 2.44 -15.86
N SER A 126 5.28 2.83 -14.76
CA SER A 126 6.56 2.31 -14.30
C SER A 126 6.68 2.02 -12.81
N SER A 127 5.93 2.68 -11.92
CA SER A 127 6.17 2.58 -10.47
C SER A 127 5.89 1.19 -9.91
N TYR A 128 4.94 0.47 -10.53
CA TYR A 128 4.60 -0.90 -10.20
C TYR A 128 5.03 -1.90 -11.29
N SER A 129 5.81 -1.48 -12.29
CA SER A 129 6.30 -2.38 -13.35
C SER A 129 7.16 -3.52 -12.80
N LYS A 130 7.83 -3.28 -11.67
CA LYS A 130 8.57 -4.30 -10.93
C LYS A 130 7.67 -5.47 -10.51
N LEU A 131 6.41 -5.21 -10.11
CA LEU A 131 5.45 -6.24 -9.72
C LEU A 131 5.25 -7.27 -10.83
N PHE A 132 4.99 -6.82 -12.05
CA PHE A 132 4.74 -7.73 -13.19
C PHE A 132 6.02 -8.43 -13.68
N THR A 133 7.18 -7.99 -13.21
CA THR A 133 8.46 -8.66 -13.46
C THR A 133 8.77 -9.69 -12.36
N SER A 134 8.49 -9.38 -11.10
CA SER A 134 8.72 -10.27 -9.94
C SER A 134 7.64 -11.34 -9.79
N VAL A 135 6.41 -11.05 -10.21
CA VAL A 135 5.28 -11.97 -10.16
C VAL A 135 4.59 -12.05 -11.53
N PRO A 136 5.21 -12.74 -12.52
CA PRO A 136 4.70 -12.79 -13.89
C PRO A 136 3.34 -13.51 -14.04
N SER A 137 2.91 -14.24 -13.00
CA SER A 137 1.61 -14.92 -12.99
C SER A 137 0.43 -13.98 -12.79
N LEU A 138 0.66 -12.73 -12.32
CA LEU A 138 -0.40 -11.75 -12.14
C LEU A 138 -0.93 -11.26 -13.48
N GLN A 139 -2.21 -11.47 -13.68
CA GLN A 139 -2.96 -11.09 -14.87
C GLN A 139 -4.21 -10.32 -14.46
N ARG A 140 -4.69 -9.45 -15.34
CA ARG A 140 -5.90 -8.65 -15.09
C ARG A 140 -7.10 -9.59 -14.93
N VAL A 141 -7.81 -9.47 -13.80
CA VAL A 141 -9.00 -10.26 -13.51
C VAL A 141 -10.13 -9.81 -14.44
N PRO A 142 -10.75 -10.71 -15.23
CA PRO A 142 -11.95 -10.42 -15.99
C PRO A 142 -13.14 -10.35 -15.03
N LEU A 143 -13.58 -9.14 -14.71
CA LEU A 143 -14.74 -8.92 -13.85
C LEU A 143 -16.05 -9.04 -14.64
N GLY A 144 -17.13 -9.43 -13.96
CA GLY A 144 -18.48 -9.49 -14.54
C GLY A 144 -19.14 -10.87 -14.49
N THR A 145 -18.48 -11.88 -13.93
CA THR A 145 -19.03 -13.23 -13.74
C THR A 145 -20.17 -13.21 -12.72
N PHE A 146 -20.01 -12.47 -11.61
CA PHE A 146 -20.97 -12.46 -10.50
C PHE A 146 -21.86 -11.21 -10.44
N GLY A 147 -21.57 -10.20 -11.27
CA GLY A 147 -22.39 -8.99 -11.34
C GLY A 147 -21.69 -7.85 -12.08
N ALA A 148 -22.46 -6.84 -12.46
CA ALA A 148 -21.92 -5.65 -13.09
C ALA A 148 -21.23 -4.74 -12.05
N HIS A 149 -19.96 -4.45 -12.26
CA HIS A 149 -19.21 -3.48 -11.47
C HIS A 149 -19.50 -2.05 -11.94
N SER A 150 -19.32 -1.07 -11.05
CA SER A 150 -19.57 0.33 -11.41
C SER A 150 -18.58 0.83 -12.46
N GLU A 151 -19.06 1.69 -13.36
CA GLU A 151 -18.20 2.34 -14.37
C GLU A 151 -17.09 3.16 -13.71
N GLU A 152 -17.37 3.77 -12.56
CA GLU A 152 -16.38 4.49 -11.76
C GLU A 152 -15.24 3.58 -11.29
N PHE A 153 -15.53 2.35 -10.88
CA PHE A 153 -14.50 1.38 -10.53
C PHE A 153 -13.69 0.98 -11.76
N THR A 154 -14.36 0.54 -12.82
CA THR A 154 -13.69 0.00 -14.01
C THR A 154 -12.93 1.05 -14.82
N SER A 155 -13.24 2.33 -14.64
CA SER A 155 -12.50 3.44 -15.25
C SER A 155 -11.27 3.86 -14.43
N ARG A 156 -11.30 3.66 -13.11
CA ARG A 156 -10.20 4.06 -12.21
C ARG A 156 -9.21 2.94 -11.94
N TYR A 157 -9.66 1.69 -11.85
CA TYR A 157 -8.89 0.59 -11.31
C TYR A 157 -8.83 -0.64 -12.22
N SER A 158 -7.73 -1.37 -12.08
CA SER A 158 -7.60 -2.75 -12.54
C SER A 158 -7.21 -3.65 -11.38
N LEU A 159 -7.85 -4.81 -11.31
CA LEU A 159 -7.58 -5.88 -10.36
C LEU A 159 -6.71 -6.94 -11.05
N PHE A 160 -5.70 -7.44 -10.35
CA PHE A 160 -4.75 -8.43 -10.85
C PHE A 160 -4.62 -9.57 -9.87
N ALA A 161 -4.57 -10.79 -10.38
CA ALA A 161 -4.38 -12.02 -9.62
C ALA A 161 -3.83 -13.13 -10.53
N THR A 162 -3.51 -14.29 -9.97
CA THR A 162 -3.20 -15.48 -10.79
C THR A 162 -4.46 -16.00 -11.48
N ALA A 163 -4.35 -16.42 -12.74
CA ALA A 163 -5.50 -16.84 -13.56
C ALA A 163 -6.36 -17.96 -12.92
N THR A 164 -5.74 -18.89 -12.20
CA THR A 164 -6.44 -19.98 -11.49
C THR A 164 -7.28 -19.50 -10.30
N GLN A 165 -7.08 -18.25 -9.86
CA GLN A 165 -7.74 -17.65 -8.70
C GLN A 165 -8.76 -16.58 -9.08
N PHE A 166 -8.99 -16.30 -10.37
CA PHE A 166 -9.89 -15.23 -10.82
C PHE A 166 -11.30 -15.30 -10.23
N ILE A 167 -11.88 -16.50 -10.19
CA ILE A 167 -13.22 -16.70 -9.64
C ILE A 167 -13.27 -16.37 -8.15
N GLU A 168 -12.25 -16.81 -7.40
CA GLU A 168 -12.18 -16.55 -5.96
C GLU A 168 -11.94 -15.07 -5.66
N VAL A 169 -11.07 -14.43 -6.44
CA VAL A 169 -10.80 -12.99 -6.30
C VAL A 169 -12.02 -12.15 -6.64
N GLU A 170 -12.80 -12.50 -7.67
CA GLU A 170 -14.06 -11.80 -7.97
C GLU A 170 -15.10 -11.96 -6.85
N ARG A 171 -15.11 -13.10 -6.14
CA ARG A 171 -15.98 -13.30 -4.97
C ARG A 171 -15.60 -12.40 -3.80
N LEU A 172 -14.31 -12.17 -3.56
CA LEU A 172 -13.83 -11.24 -2.54
C LEU A 172 -14.12 -9.78 -2.92
N PHE A 173 -14.00 -9.45 -4.20
CA PHE A 173 -14.21 -8.11 -4.73
C PHE A 173 -15.61 -7.97 -5.35
N THR A 174 -16.65 -8.19 -4.54
CA THR A 174 -18.05 -8.06 -4.97
C THR A 174 -18.37 -6.67 -5.54
N THR A 175 -19.55 -6.54 -6.15
CA THR A 175 -20.03 -5.26 -6.70
C THR A 175 -20.10 -4.14 -5.66
N ASP A 176 -20.43 -4.47 -4.40
CA ASP A 176 -20.49 -3.48 -3.32
C ASP A 176 -19.10 -3.12 -2.78
N VAL A 177 -18.19 -4.10 -2.71
CA VAL A 177 -16.79 -3.86 -2.34
C VAL A 177 -16.13 -2.94 -3.36
N THR A 178 -16.23 -3.27 -4.65
CA THR A 178 -15.65 -2.47 -5.74
C THR A 178 -16.28 -1.09 -5.87
N ARG A 179 -17.59 -0.93 -5.61
CA ARG A 179 -18.25 0.38 -5.54
C ARG A 179 -17.65 1.25 -4.42
N THR A 180 -17.44 0.67 -3.24
CA THR A 180 -16.87 1.39 -2.09
C THR A 180 -15.42 1.78 -2.37
N ILE A 181 -14.64 0.88 -2.96
CA ILE A 181 -13.27 1.16 -3.40
C ILE A 181 -13.24 2.34 -4.38
N ALA A 182 -14.13 2.33 -5.38
CA ALA A 182 -14.20 3.42 -6.36
C ALA A 182 -14.43 4.79 -5.71
N ALA A 183 -15.32 4.85 -4.71
CA ALA A 183 -15.70 6.09 -4.01
C ALA A 183 -14.63 6.59 -3.03
N HIS A 184 -13.93 5.69 -2.32
CA HIS A 184 -13.13 6.08 -1.16
C HIS A 184 -11.63 5.89 -1.32
N PHE A 185 -11.18 4.98 -2.18
CA PHE A 185 -9.77 4.61 -2.23
C PHE A 185 -8.96 5.49 -3.16
N TRP A 186 -9.56 6.23 -4.08
CA TRP A 186 -8.77 7.00 -5.06
C TRP A 186 -7.89 8.07 -4.40
N PRO A 187 -6.57 8.16 -4.71
CA PRO A 187 -5.78 7.42 -5.70
C PRO A 187 -4.84 6.35 -5.09
N LEU A 188 -5.27 5.59 -4.10
CA LEU A 188 -4.48 4.56 -3.41
C LEU A 188 -4.43 3.27 -4.23
N ALA A 189 -3.30 2.58 -4.18
CA ALA A 189 -3.20 1.19 -4.64
C ALA A 189 -3.25 0.24 -3.44
N VAL A 190 -3.63 -1.01 -3.69
CA VAL A 190 -3.76 -2.04 -2.66
C VAL A 190 -3.12 -3.34 -3.13
N GLU A 191 -2.50 -4.06 -2.20
CA GLU A 191 -2.01 -5.42 -2.42
C GLU A 191 -2.42 -6.32 -1.26
N VAL A 192 -2.77 -7.56 -1.54
CA VAL A 192 -2.90 -8.62 -0.54
C VAL A 192 -1.82 -9.64 -0.81
N PHE A 193 -0.91 -9.85 0.13
CA PHE A 193 0.20 -10.78 -0.04
C PHE A 193 0.67 -11.31 1.32
N GLU A 194 1.01 -12.60 1.39
CA GLU A 194 1.57 -13.26 2.59
C GLU A 194 0.77 -13.02 3.89
N GLY A 195 -0.56 -12.94 3.79
CA GLY A 195 -1.43 -12.75 4.96
C GLY A 195 -1.56 -11.30 5.43
N ALA A 196 -1.08 -10.33 4.65
CA ALA A 196 -1.22 -8.92 4.96
C ALA A 196 -1.88 -8.15 3.81
N LEU A 197 -2.54 -7.05 4.19
CA LEU A 197 -3.08 -6.04 3.28
C LEU A 197 -2.16 -4.81 3.30
N TYR A 198 -1.66 -4.44 2.13
CA TYR A 198 -0.83 -3.25 1.94
C TYR A 198 -1.63 -2.17 1.22
N VAL A 199 -1.62 -0.95 1.76
CA VAL A 199 -2.21 0.25 1.15
C VAL A 199 -1.10 1.23 0.79
N TYR A 200 -1.03 1.59 -0.48
CA TYR A 200 0.04 2.43 -1.04
C TYR A 200 -0.48 3.82 -1.42
N ALA A 201 0.18 4.85 -0.90
CA ALA A 201 0.09 6.20 -1.44
C ALA A 201 1.38 6.54 -2.22
N ASP A 202 1.28 6.46 -3.54
CA ASP A 202 2.36 6.72 -4.48
C ASP A 202 2.55 8.23 -4.73
N ASN A 203 3.73 8.75 -4.38
CA ASN A 203 4.16 10.15 -4.60
C ASN A 203 3.13 11.20 -4.17
N GLN A 204 2.27 10.86 -3.21
CA GLN A 204 1.26 11.76 -2.70
C GLN A 204 1.87 12.79 -1.73
N SER A 205 1.27 13.97 -1.70
CA SER A 205 1.57 14.95 -0.65
C SER A 205 1.07 14.43 0.68
N ILE A 206 1.98 14.10 1.59
CA ILE A 206 1.61 13.53 2.88
C ILE A 206 0.85 14.56 3.74
N SER A 207 -0.23 14.09 4.36
CA SER A 207 -0.99 14.82 5.38
C SER A 207 -1.54 13.83 6.39
N VAL A 208 -1.89 14.29 7.59
CA VAL A 208 -2.51 13.42 8.60
C VAL A 208 -3.83 12.86 8.06
N SER A 209 -4.60 13.67 7.34
CA SER A 209 -5.85 13.21 6.69
C SER A 209 -5.62 12.09 5.69
N LEU A 210 -4.55 12.14 4.88
CA LEU A 210 -4.23 11.06 3.96
C LEU A 210 -3.93 9.75 4.71
N LEU A 211 -3.11 9.82 5.76
CA LEU A 211 -2.77 8.65 6.58
C LEU A 211 -4.01 8.07 7.28
N GLU A 212 -4.91 8.92 7.76
CA GLU A 212 -6.20 8.51 8.31
C GLU A 212 -7.09 7.83 7.28
N THR A 213 -7.16 8.37 6.06
CA THR A 213 -7.90 7.76 4.96
C THR A 213 -7.30 6.40 4.61
N MET A 214 -5.97 6.30 4.48
CA MET A 214 -5.30 5.02 4.20
C MET A 214 -5.59 3.98 5.28
N LEU A 215 -5.47 4.35 6.56
CA LEU A 215 -5.73 3.45 7.69
C LEU A 215 -7.18 2.95 7.69
N LYS A 216 -8.16 3.88 7.63
CA LYS A 216 -9.58 3.54 7.69
C LYS A 216 -10.04 2.72 6.49
N ASN A 217 -9.61 3.11 5.30
CA ASN A 217 -9.93 2.38 4.08
C ASN A 217 -9.29 0.97 4.12
N GLY A 218 -8.01 0.88 4.49
CA GLY A 218 -7.31 -0.38 4.64
C GLY A 218 -8.02 -1.32 5.61
N LEU A 219 -8.37 -0.85 6.81
CA LEU A 219 -9.05 -1.66 7.80
C LEU A 219 -10.44 -2.11 7.37
N TRP A 220 -11.21 -1.23 6.73
CA TRP A 220 -12.50 -1.62 6.16
C TRP A 220 -12.35 -2.75 5.15
N LEU A 221 -11.32 -2.70 4.30
CA LEU A 221 -11.08 -3.78 3.33
C LEU A 221 -10.53 -5.04 4.01
N ALA A 222 -9.65 -4.92 4.99
CA ALA A 222 -9.15 -6.04 5.79
C ALA A 222 -10.32 -6.81 6.44
N GLN A 223 -11.27 -6.09 7.05
CA GLN A 223 -12.49 -6.68 7.62
C GLN A 223 -13.31 -7.42 6.56
N LYS A 224 -13.49 -6.83 5.36
CA LYS A 224 -14.23 -7.47 4.27
C LYS A 224 -13.55 -8.74 3.75
N LEU A 225 -12.23 -8.75 3.73
CA LEU A 225 -11.43 -9.90 3.34
C LEU A 225 -11.49 -11.03 4.38
N ASP A 226 -11.38 -10.68 5.66
CA ASP A 226 -11.47 -11.65 6.76
C ASP A 226 -12.89 -12.24 6.92
N GLU A 227 -13.95 -11.48 6.64
CA GLU A 227 -15.35 -11.96 6.65
C GLU A 227 -15.57 -13.14 5.70
N HIS A 228 -14.93 -13.12 4.52
CA HIS A 228 -15.09 -14.18 3.50
C HIS A 228 -14.31 -15.46 3.82
N SER A 229 -13.37 -15.39 4.77
CA SER A 229 -12.53 -16.52 5.14
C SER A 229 -13.16 -17.43 6.20
N TYR A 230 -14.33 -17.08 6.73
CA TYR A 230 -15.12 -17.96 7.59
C TYR A 230 -16.04 -18.85 6.74
N PRO A 231 -15.86 -20.19 6.69
CA PRO A 231 -16.93 -21.05 6.25
C PRO A 231 -18.08 -20.92 7.27
N THR A 232 -19.28 -20.69 6.76
CA THR A 232 -20.54 -20.69 7.52
C THR A 232 -20.86 -22.12 8.01
N ASP A 233 -20.01 -22.72 8.82
CA ASP A 233 -20.23 -24.01 9.48
C ASP A 233 -20.02 -23.82 10.99
N SER A 234 -20.92 -23.07 11.62
CA SER A 234 -21.22 -23.34 13.02
C SER A 234 -22.19 -24.53 13.05
N PRO A 235 -21.82 -25.70 13.59
CA PRO A 235 -22.81 -26.74 13.82
C PRO A 235 -23.86 -26.19 14.79
N GLN A 236 -25.11 -26.14 14.34
CA GLN A 236 -26.24 -26.02 15.24
C GLN A 236 -26.17 -27.22 16.18
N LEU A 237 -25.74 -26.98 17.42
CA LEU A 237 -26.03 -27.88 18.52
C LEU A 237 -27.54 -27.88 18.70
N ASP A 238 -28.21 -28.77 17.98
CA ASP A 238 -29.58 -29.18 18.24
C ASP A 238 -29.61 -29.76 19.66
N ASN A 239 -29.90 -28.89 20.63
CA ASN A 239 -30.52 -29.29 21.87
C ASN A 239 -31.93 -29.75 21.52
N GLN A 240 -32.09 -31.04 21.25
CA GLN A 240 -33.39 -31.70 21.38
C GLN A 240 -33.34 -32.69 22.55
N GLN A 241 -34.31 -32.47 23.42
CA GLN A 241 -34.69 -33.25 24.59
C GLN A 241 -35.16 -34.66 24.21
#